data_AF-A0A382D8L3-F1
#
_entry.id   AF-A0A382D8L3-F1
#
_cell.length_a   1.000
_cell.length_b   1.000
_cell.length_c   1.000
_cell.angle_alpha   90.00
_cell.angle_beta   90.00
_cell.angle_gamma   90.00
#
_symmetry.space_group_name_H-M   'P 1'
#
loop_
_entity.id
_entity.type
_entity.pdbx_description
1 polymer ?
#
loop_
_entity_poly.entity_id
_entity_poly.type
_entity_poly.pdbx_seq_one_letter_code
_entity_poly.pdbx_strand_id
1 'polypeptide(L)'
;MANIINNHLLALGPKSEIAKLKTLLENHAETIKILSQEIFGIYNPSKTRYPEDENFGEIPGPFSSDVSVWDIAYGKDGGESMDERSFGLHHLFDSEEEAINEADDCLFFCFQSKYSEPDTGFEYLAKEFMELVFKWYCDGEFDSPISYMTFEYSNGKLDFQDVEEEEDEDDDWDE
;
A
#
# COMPACT_ATOMS: atom_id res chain seq x y z
N MET A 1 7.51 22.15 -0.39
CA MET A 1 7.37 21.03 -1.34
C MET A 1 6.02 20.38 -1.08
N ALA A 2 5.41 19.70 -2.06
CA ALA A 2 4.34 18.75 -1.74
C ALA A 2 5.02 17.42 -1.41
N ASN A 3 4.74 16.86 -0.24
CA ASN A 3 5.33 15.61 0.18
C ASN A 3 4.74 14.47 -0.67
N ILE A 4 5.59 13.63 -1.25
CA ILE A 4 5.19 12.43 -1.98
C ILE A 4 5.08 11.31 -0.96
N ILE A 5 3.93 10.66 -0.91
CA ILE A 5 3.68 9.47 -0.11
C ILE A 5 3.58 8.28 -1.06
N ASN A 6 4.34 7.24 -0.76
CA ASN A 6 4.23 5.93 -1.37
C ASN A 6 3.26 5.10 -0.54
N ASN A 7 2.20 4.60 -1.17
CA ASN A 7 1.15 3.84 -0.51
C ASN A 7 1.23 2.40 -0.98
N HIS A 8 1.28 1.46 -0.04
CA HIS A 8 1.38 0.03 -0.28
C HIS A 8 0.23 -0.67 0.42
N LEU A 9 -0.69 -1.25 -0.34
CA LEU A 9 -1.89 -1.89 0.17
C LEU A 9 -1.76 -3.40 -0.04
N LEU A 10 -2.07 -4.17 0.99
CA LEU A 10 -2.36 -5.60 0.95
C LEU A 10 -3.85 -5.79 1.23
N ALA A 11 -4.55 -6.48 0.34
CA ALA A 11 -5.92 -6.94 0.55
C ALA A 11 -5.93 -8.47 0.67
N LEU A 12 -6.61 -8.98 1.70
CA LEU A 12 -6.74 -10.41 2.01
C LEU A 12 -8.23 -10.77 2.05
N GLY A 13 -8.61 -11.91 1.48
CA GLY A 13 -9.98 -12.40 1.62
C GLY A 13 -10.43 -13.38 0.54
N PRO A 14 -11.74 -13.53 0.33
CA PRO A 14 -12.28 -14.45 -0.68
C PRO A 14 -11.81 -14.10 -2.09
N LYS A 15 -11.46 -15.12 -2.87
CA LYS A 15 -11.00 -14.98 -4.26
C LYS A 15 -11.93 -14.15 -5.15
N SER A 16 -13.24 -14.28 -4.94
CA SER A 16 -14.24 -13.51 -5.68
C SER A 16 -14.19 -12.02 -5.39
N GLU A 17 -13.90 -11.62 -4.16
CA GLU A 17 -13.81 -10.22 -3.76
C GLU A 17 -12.49 -9.60 -4.20
N ILE A 18 -11.39 -10.35 -4.09
CA ILE A 18 -10.10 -9.91 -4.63
C ILE A 18 -10.18 -9.70 -6.15
N ALA A 19 -10.87 -10.57 -6.88
CA ALA A 19 -11.08 -10.39 -8.33
C ALA A 19 -11.88 -9.12 -8.68
N LYS A 20 -12.88 -8.76 -7.86
CA LYS A 20 -13.62 -7.50 -8.02
C LYS A 20 -12.74 -6.29 -7.71
N LEU A 21 -11.96 -6.35 -6.63
CA LEU A 21 -11.01 -5.29 -6.27
C LEU A 21 -9.98 -5.08 -7.40
N LYS A 22 -9.39 -6.15 -7.93
CA LYS A 22 -8.49 -6.09 -9.09
C LYS A 22 -9.14 -5.37 -10.27
N THR A 23 -10.37 -5.75 -10.62
CA THR A 23 -11.12 -5.13 -11.72
C THR A 23 -11.35 -3.63 -11.49
N LEU A 24 -11.62 -3.24 -10.25
CA LEU A 24 -11.75 -1.84 -9.87
C LEU A 24 -10.42 -1.11 -10.06
N LEU A 25 -9.33 -1.62 -9.48
CA LEU A 25 -8.00 -1.02 -9.55
C LEU A 25 -7.47 -0.91 -10.99
N GLU A 26 -7.79 -1.85 -11.87
CA GLU A 26 -7.44 -1.73 -13.30
C GLU A 26 -8.19 -0.59 -14.01
N ASN A 27 -9.30 -0.11 -13.46
CA ASN A 27 -9.99 1.08 -13.93
C ASN A 27 -9.44 2.33 -13.24
N HIS A 28 -8.44 2.96 -13.88
CA HIS A 28 -7.77 4.13 -13.31
C HIS A 28 -8.70 5.28 -13.00
N ALA A 29 -9.65 5.58 -13.89
CA ALA A 29 -10.56 6.71 -13.71
C ALA A 29 -11.48 6.51 -12.49
N GLU A 30 -12.05 5.32 -12.34
CA GLU A 30 -12.94 5.02 -11.21
C GLU A 30 -12.16 4.90 -9.90
N THR A 31 -10.99 4.28 -9.92
CA THR A 31 -10.16 4.18 -8.72
C THR A 31 -9.63 5.53 -8.27
N ILE A 32 -9.15 6.38 -9.19
CA ILE A 32 -8.79 7.76 -8.83
C ILE A 32 -10.01 8.42 -8.23
N LYS A 33 -11.19 8.30 -8.84
CA LYS A 33 -12.41 8.90 -8.30
C LYS A 33 -12.73 8.41 -6.88
N ILE A 34 -12.58 7.12 -6.58
CA ILE A 34 -12.82 6.54 -5.25
C ILE A 34 -11.77 6.97 -4.24
N LEU A 35 -10.51 6.87 -4.61
CA LEU A 35 -9.43 7.16 -3.70
C LEU A 35 -9.21 8.67 -3.53
N SER A 36 -9.56 9.52 -4.50
CA SER A 36 -9.44 10.98 -4.43
C SER A 36 -10.65 11.70 -3.82
N GLN A 37 -11.60 10.98 -3.20
CA GLN A 37 -12.92 11.48 -2.76
C GLN A 37 -12.96 12.65 -1.75
N GLU A 38 -11.86 13.32 -1.43
CA GLU A 38 -11.81 14.76 -1.09
C GLU A 38 -10.42 15.27 -0.62
N ILE A 39 -9.41 14.41 -0.42
CA ILE A 39 -8.10 14.82 0.15
C ILE A 39 -6.88 14.23 -0.60
N PHE A 40 -7.03 13.08 -1.28
CA PHE A 40 -5.90 12.38 -1.91
C PHE A 40 -5.64 12.92 -3.31
N GLY A 41 -4.64 13.76 -3.44
CA GLY A 41 -4.08 14.09 -4.74
C GLY A 41 -3.30 12.89 -5.29
N ILE A 42 -3.98 11.82 -5.69
CA ILE A 42 -3.33 10.70 -6.37
C ILE A 42 -2.76 11.19 -7.68
N TYR A 43 -1.49 10.85 -7.91
CA TYR A 43 -0.90 11.11 -9.20
C TYR A 43 -1.54 10.19 -10.24
N ASN A 44 -2.12 10.78 -11.27
CA ASN A 44 -2.73 10.02 -12.35
C ASN A 44 -1.66 9.16 -13.04
N PRO A 45 -1.69 7.83 -12.93
CA PRO A 45 -0.65 6.97 -13.45
C PRO A 45 -0.72 6.90 -14.97
N SER A 46 0.43 6.84 -15.61
CA SER A 46 0.51 6.69 -17.07
C SER A 46 0.33 5.22 -17.52
N LYS A 47 0.57 4.27 -16.60
CA LYS A 47 0.49 2.82 -16.82
C LYS A 47 0.28 2.06 -15.51
N THR A 48 -0.29 0.86 -15.61
CA THR A 48 -0.20 -0.17 -14.56
C THR A 48 0.96 -1.11 -14.89
N ARG A 49 1.73 -1.51 -13.88
CA ARG A 49 2.74 -2.57 -13.96
C ARG A 49 2.31 -3.79 -13.14
N TYR A 50 2.80 -4.95 -13.54
CA TYR A 50 2.58 -6.26 -12.92
C TYR A 50 3.93 -6.93 -12.64
N PRO A 51 4.00 -7.99 -11.82
CA PRO A 51 5.25 -8.69 -11.46
C PRO A 51 6.23 -9.00 -12.59
N GLU A 52 5.71 -9.30 -13.78
CA GLU A 52 6.46 -9.59 -14.99
C GLU A 52 7.15 -8.37 -15.62
N ASP A 53 6.73 -7.15 -15.28
CA ASP A 53 7.35 -5.92 -15.75
C ASP A 53 8.71 -5.71 -15.07
N GLU A 54 9.73 -5.38 -15.87
CA GLU A 54 11.13 -5.21 -15.42
C GLU A 54 11.26 -4.20 -14.26
N ASN A 55 10.42 -3.16 -14.26
CA ASN A 55 10.44 -2.10 -13.26
C ASN A 55 9.31 -2.23 -12.22
N PHE A 56 8.65 -3.39 -12.09
CA PHE A 56 7.64 -3.59 -11.03
C PHE A 56 8.25 -3.32 -9.66
N GLY A 57 7.54 -2.61 -8.78
CA GLY A 57 8.02 -2.26 -7.44
C GLY A 57 9.00 -1.08 -7.40
N GLU A 58 9.61 -0.70 -8.54
CA GLU A 58 10.46 0.48 -8.61
C GLU A 58 9.61 1.75 -8.49
N ILE A 59 9.66 2.37 -7.32
CA ILE A 59 9.04 3.67 -7.07
C ILE A 59 10.07 4.76 -7.41
N PRO A 60 9.71 5.74 -8.24
CA PRO A 60 10.60 6.84 -8.56
C PRO A 60 10.90 7.67 -7.31
N GLY A 61 12.19 7.93 -7.08
CA GLY A 61 12.65 8.84 -6.03
C GLY A 61 12.16 10.29 -6.21
N PRO A 62 12.49 11.18 -5.26
CA PRO A 62 11.94 12.53 -5.23
C PRO A 62 12.32 13.30 -6.50
N PHE A 63 11.29 13.81 -7.19
CA PHE A 63 11.34 14.64 -8.40
C PHE A 63 11.75 13.95 -9.71
N SER A 64 10.77 13.28 -10.34
CA SER A 64 10.61 13.40 -11.79
C SER A 64 9.16 13.74 -12.15
N SER A 65 8.94 14.60 -13.13
CA SER A 65 7.62 15.11 -13.54
C SER A 65 6.73 14.08 -14.22
N ASP A 66 7.23 12.86 -14.49
CA ASP A 66 6.65 11.97 -15.50
C ASP A 66 6.59 10.48 -15.10
N VAL A 67 6.74 10.15 -13.82
CA VAL A 67 6.60 8.75 -13.38
C VAL A 67 5.60 8.67 -12.23
N SER A 68 4.32 8.72 -12.57
CA SER A 68 3.24 8.24 -11.72
C SER A 68 3.01 6.78 -12.07
N VAL A 69 3.33 5.88 -11.14
CA VAL A 69 3.28 4.43 -11.34
C VAL A 69 2.27 3.78 -10.42
N TRP A 70 1.62 2.75 -10.97
CA TRP A 70 0.63 1.92 -10.32
C TRP A 70 1.06 0.48 -10.48
N ASP A 71 1.33 -0.19 -9.37
CA ASP A 71 1.72 -1.59 -9.39
C ASP A 71 0.60 -2.43 -8.80
N ILE A 72 0.22 -3.49 -9.50
CA ILE A 72 -0.75 -4.48 -9.02
C ILE A 72 -0.10 -5.85 -9.11
N ALA A 73 -0.12 -6.58 -8.01
CA ALA A 73 0.19 -7.99 -7.99
C ALA A 73 -0.94 -8.75 -7.30
N TYR A 74 -1.17 -9.97 -7.74
CA TYR A 74 -2.33 -10.76 -7.35
C TYR A 74 -1.93 -12.21 -7.14
N GLY A 75 -2.58 -12.85 -6.17
CA GLY A 75 -2.31 -14.22 -5.79
C GLY A 75 -1.10 -14.34 -4.88
N LYS A 76 -1.05 -15.47 -4.16
CA LYS A 76 0.04 -15.81 -3.24
C LYS A 76 1.40 -15.84 -3.94
N ASP A 77 1.42 -16.35 -5.17
CA ASP A 77 2.60 -16.37 -6.06
C ASP A 77 3.07 -14.95 -6.45
N GLY A 78 2.16 -13.96 -6.40
CA GLY A 78 2.49 -12.56 -6.60
C GLY A 78 3.40 -12.00 -5.51
N GLY A 79 3.33 -12.54 -4.29
CA GLY A 79 4.21 -12.17 -3.18
C GLY A 79 5.67 -12.62 -3.39
N GLU A 80 5.89 -13.81 -3.94
CA GLU A 80 7.25 -14.32 -4.24
C GLU A 80 8.02 -13.42 -5.21
N SER A 81 7.31 -12.68 -6.06
CA SER A 81 7.91 -11.73 -7.01
C SER A 81 8.34 -10.38 -6.39
N MET A 82 7.98 -10.14 -5.12
CA MET A 82 8.20 -8.88 -4.40
C MET A 82 9.52 -8.81 -3.64
N ASP A 83 10.13 -9.97 -3.38
CA ASP A 83 11.35 -10.16 -2.55
C ASP A 83 12.53 -9.26 -2.99
N GLU A 84 12.55 -8.79 -4.24
CA GLU A 84 13.69 -8.03 -4.76
C GLU A 84 13.41 -6.58 -5.19
N ARG A 85 12.17 -6.07 -5.16
CA ARG A 85 11.83 -4.86 -5.97
C ARG A 85 11.12 -3.69 -5.29
N SER A 86 10.39 -3.89 -4.19
CA SER A 86 9.73 -2.79 -3.46
C SER A 86 9.81 -3.00 -1.95
N PHE A 87 10.42 -2.03 -1.25
CA PHE A 87 10.57 -2.09 0.21
C PHE A 87 9.20 -2.17 0.92
N GLY A 88 8.22 -1.35 0.51
CA GLY A 88 6.91 -1.34 1.16
C GLY A 88 6.05 -2.58 0.86
N LEU A 89 6.11 -3.12 -0.36
CA LEU A 89 5.43 -4.38 -0.66
C LEU A 89 6.09 -5.57 0.05
N HIS A 90 7.41 -5.59 0.10
CA HIS A 90 8.18 -6.60 0.83
C HIS A 90 7.89 -6.55 2.33
N HIS A 91 7.85 -5.35 2.93
CA HIS A 91 7.48 -5.18 4.33
C HIS A 91 6.11 -5.79 4.63
N LEU A 92 5.10 -5.52 3.79
CA LEU A 92 3.77 -6.12 3.93
C LEU A 92 3.76 -7.63 3.72
N PHE A 93 4.55 -8.15 2.77
CA PHE A 93 4.62 -9.59 2.54
C PHE A 93 5.20 -10.32 3.76
N ASP A 94 6.31 -9.83 4.30
CA ASP A 94 6.99 -10.46 5.44
C ASP A 94 6.19 -10.34 6.73
N SER A 95 5.66 -9.13 7.01
CA SER A 95 4.90 -8.90 8.24
C SER A 95 3.58 -9.67 8.28
N GLU A 96 3.06 -10.07 7.12
CA GLU A 96 1.74 -10.70 6.98
C GLU A 96 1.78 -12.08 6.34
N GLU A 97 2.94 -12.73 6.33
CA GLU A 97 3.16 -14.03 5.67
C GLU A 97 2.12 -15.08 6.14
N GLU A 98 1.87 -15.17 7.44
CA GLU A 98 0.88 -16.09 8.01
C GLU A 98 -0.53 -15.77 7.51
N ALA A 99 -0.94 -14.50 7.56
CA ALA A 99 -2.27 -14.06 7.11
C ALA A 99 -2.48 -14.26 5.60
N ILE A 100 -1.43 -14.04 4.79
CA ILE A 100 -1.42 -14.32 3.34
C ILE A 100 -1.59 -15.82 3.09
N ASN A 101 -0.89 -16.65 3.86
CA ASN A 101 -0.97 -18.11 3.73
C ASN A 101 -2.35 -18.66 4.14
N GLU A 102 -3.00 -18.07 5.14
CA GLU A 102 -4.34 -18.46 5.59
C GLU A 102 -5.48 -17.95 4.71
N ALA A 103 -5.33 -16.77 4.08
CA ALA A 103 -6.35 -16.20 3.21
C ALA A 103 -6.65 -17.09 2.00
N ASP A 104 -7.87 -17.02 1.46
CA ASP A 104 -8.21 -17.69 0.20
C ASP A 104 -7.41 -17.08 -0.97
N ASP A 105 -7.26 -15.75 -0.97
CA ASP A 105 -6.48 -15.02 -1.96
C ASP A 105 -5.98 -13.67 -1.43
N CYS A 106 -5.05 -13.06 -2.15
CA CYS A 106 -4.49 -11.75 -1.81
C CYS A 106 -4.22 -10.86 -3.03
N LEU A 107 -4.16 -9.54 -2.78
CA LEU A 107 -3.77 -8.54 -3.78
C LEU A 107 -2.90 -7.47 -3.14
N PHE A 108 -1.84 -7.13 -3.84
CA PHE A 108 -0.94 -6.05 -3.50
C PHE A 108 -1.12 -4.91 -4.48
N PHE A 109 -1.16 -3.69 -3.96
CA PHE A 109 -1.34 -2.49 -4.75
C PHE A 109 -0.44 -1.37 -4.25
N CYS A 110 0.38 -0.81 -5.14
CA CYS A 110 1.20 0.35 -4.83
C CYS A 110 0.85 1.55 -5.73
N PHE A 111 0.77 2.75 -5.11
CA PHE A 111 0.56 4.02 -5.81
C PHE A 111 1.13 5.22 -5.04
N GLN A 112 1.33 6.33 -5.75
CA GLN A 112 1.80 7.59 -5.16
C GLN A 112 0.67 8.61 -5.00
N SER A 113 0.68 9.33 -3.88
CA SER A 113 -0.23 10.43 -3.59
C SER A 113 0.52 11.69 -3.11
N LYS A 114 -0.11 12.85 -3.29
CA LYS A 114 0.26 14.10 -2.61
C LYS A 114 -0.35 14.08 -1.22
N TYR A 115 0.45 14.42 -0.19
CA TYR A 115 0.09 14.44 1.24
C TYR A 115 -1.41 14.43 1.55
N SER A 116 -1.82 13.41 2.30
CA SER A 116 -3.15 13.30 2.91
C SER A 116 -3.01 12.52 4.21
N GLU A 117 -3.73 12.95 5.25
CA GLU A 117 -3.91 12.09 6.42
C GLU A 117 -4.57 10.76 5.98
N PRO A 118 -4.11 9.62 6.52
CA PRO A 118 -4.55 8.25 6.22
C PRO A 118 -6.05 7.97 6.10
N ASP A 119 -6.90 8.79 6.71
CA ASP A 119 -8.18 8.32 7.21
C ASP A 119 -9.37 8.35 6.23
N THR A 120 -9.23 8.80 4.98
CA THR A 120 -10.43 9.12 4.16
C THR A 120 -10.68 8.30 2.88
N GLY A 121 -9.66 7.76 2.21
CA GLY A 121 -9.81 7.10 0.90
C GLY A 121 -9.86 5.58 1.01
N PHE A 122 -9.02 5.03 1.88
CA PHE A 122 -9.00 3.60 2.20
C PHE A 122 -10.21 3.19 3.03
N GLU A 123 -10.73 4.07 3.88
CA GLU A 123 -11.99 3.82 4.61
C GLU A 123 -13.15 3.56 3.63
N TYR A 124 -13.20 4.26 2.48
CA TYR A 124 -14.19 3.99 1.45
C TYR A 124 -14.01 2.59 0.84
N LEU A 125 -12.79 2.24 0.44
CA LEU A 125 -12.51 0.90 -0.11
C LEU A 125 -12.88 -0.20 0.88
N ALA A 126 -12.54 -0.02 2.15
CA ALA A 126 -12.88 -0.97 3.20
C ALA A 126 -14.40 -1.13 3.38
N LYS A 127 -15.18 -0.05 3.25
CA LYS A 127 -16.65 -0.08 3.30
C LYS A 127 -17.28 -0.73 2.06
N GLU A 128 -16.69 -0.54 0.88
CA GLU A 128 -17.16 -1.16 -0.36
C GLU A 128 -16.89 -2.68 -0.36
N PHE A 129 -15.72 -3.08 0.16
CA PHE A 129 -15.26 -4.47 0.21
C PHE A 129 -15.19 -5.01 1.64
N MET A 130 -16.33 -5.09 2.33
CA MET A 130 -16.40 -5.51 3.75
C MET A 130 -15.88 -6.92 4.03
N GLU A 131 -15.86 -7.80 3.03
CA GLU A 131 -15.36 -9.18 3.14
C GLU A 131 -13.83 -9.27 2.98
N LEU A 132 -13.17 -8.16 2.66
CA LEU A 132 -11.71 -8.07 2.59
C LEU A 132 -11.15 -7.45 3.88
N VAL A 133 -9.98 -7.95 4.27
CA VAL A 133 -9.11 -7.28 5.23
C VAL A 133 -8.10 -6.47 4.44
N PHE A 134 -7.94 -5.20 4.78
CA PHE A 134 -6.96 -4.32 4.16
C PHE A 134 -5.86 -3.99 5.16
N LYS A 135 -4.61 -4.15 4.75
CA LYS A 135 -3.43 -3.74 5.49
C LYS A 135 -2.67 -2.74 4.65
N TRP A 136 -2.36 -1.60 5.23
CA TRP A 136 -1.76 -0.49 4.50
C TRP A 136 -0.47 -0.07 5.16
N TYR A 137 0.60 0.00 4.37
CA TYR A 137 1.88 0.57 4.74
C TYR A 137 2.14 1.79 3.86
N CYS A 138 2.53 2.91 4.46
CA CYS A 138 2.95 4.08 3.70
C CYS A 138 4.31 4.59 4.15
N ASP A 139 5.13 5.03 3.20
CA ASP A 139 6.42 5.67 3.43
C ASP A 139 6.54 6.96 2.60
N GLY A 140 7.32 7.92 3.10
CA GLY A 140 7.49 9.21 2.43
C GLY A 140 7.98 10.31 3.36
N GLU A 141 7.98 11.54 2.85
CA GLU A 141 8.35 12.73 3.61
C GLU A 141 7.16 13.20 4.47
N PHE A 142 6.80 12.49 5.54
CA PHE A 142 5.71 12.92 6.43
C PHE A 142 6.15 14.11 7.29
N ASP A 143 7.18 13.89 8.09
CA ASP A 143 8.05 14.84 8.77
C ASP A 143 9.34 14.06 9.11
N SER A 144 10.52 14.66 8.99
CA SER A 144 11.82 13.98 9.14
C SER A 144 11.96 13.14 10.44
N PRO A 145 12.61 11.95 10.42
CA PRO A 145 12.93 11.06 9.30
C PRO A 145 11.82 9.99 9.09
N ILE A 146 11.79 9.43 7.87
CA ILE A 146 10.90 8.35 7.35
C ILE A 146 9.92 7.81 8.41
N SER A 147 8.76 8.45 8.51
CA SER A 147 7.67 7.89 9.30
C SER A 147 6.93 6.90 8.43
N TYR A 148 6.70 5.69 8.93
CA TYR A 148 5.72 4.79 8.35
C TYR A 148 4.51 4.71 9.26
N MET A 149 3.37 4.35 8.68
CA MET A 149 2.16 4.05 9.44
C MET A 149 1.54 2.79 8.87
N THR A 150 1.05 1.95 9.78
CA THR A 150 0.31 0.74 9.44
C THR A 150 -1.15 0.89 9.83
N PHE A 151 -2.04 0.53 8.92
CA PHE A 151 -3.49 0.52 9.18
C PHE A 151 -4.05 -0.83 8.82
N GLU A 152 -4.90 -1.38 9.68
CA GLU A 152 -5.70 -2.55 9.38
C GLU A 152 -7.17 -2.17 9.29
N TYR A 153 -7.86 -2.58 8.23
CA TYR A 153 -9.31 -2.48 8.15
C TYR A 153 -9.92 -3.86 8.02
N SER A 154 -10.82 -4.20 8.94
CA SER A 154 -11.61 -5.42 8.89
C SER A 154 -13.10 -5.08 8.94
N ASN A 155 -13.92 -5.73 8.11
CA ASN A 155 -15.37 -5.48 8.05
C ASN A 155 -15.73 -4.00 7.83
N GLY A 156 -14.91 -3.27 7.07
CA GLY A 156 -15.10 -1.84 6.78
C GLY A 156 -14.83 -0.89 7.95
N LYS A 157 -14.09 -1.32 8.97
CA LYS A 157 -13.71 -0.50 10.14
C LYS A 157 -12.21 -0.54 10.35
N LEU A 158 -11.66 0.59 10.76
CA LEU A 158 -10.26 0.71 11.14
C LEU A 158 -10.03 0.03 12.49
N ASP A 159 -9.10 -0.92 12.51
CA ASP A 159 -8.52 -1.54 13.69
C ASP A 159 -7.12 -0.91 13.87
N PHE A 160 -6.96 -0.03 14.88
CA PHE A 160 -5.68 0.65 15.14
C PHE A 160 -4.64 -0.34 15.68
N GLN A 161 -3.44 -0.33 15.12
CA GLN A 161 -2.21 -0.78 15.76
C GLN A 161 -1.21 0.39 15.76
N ASP A 162 -1.08 1.10 16.88
CA ASP A 162 0.07 2.00 17.07
C ASP A 162 1.31 1.12 17.20
N VAL A 163 2.16 1.11 16.17
CA VAL A 163 3.53 0.61 16.27
C VAL A 163 4.39 1.81 16.60
N GLU A 164 4.54 2.12 17.89
CA GLU A 164 5.70 2.91 18.33
C GLU A 164 6.92 2.00 18.15
N GLU A 165 7.78 2.29 17.16
CA GLU A 165 9.14 1.76 17.20
C GLU A 165 9.77 2.31 18.48
N GLU A 166 10.04 1.43 19.45
CA GLU A 166 10.94 1.77 20.53
C GLU A 166 12.27 2.15 19.86
N GLU A 167 12.61 3.44 19.89
CA GLU A 167 13.94 3.90 19.54
C GLU A 167 14.91 3.04 20.34
N ASP A 168 15.69 2.19 19.67
CA ASP A 168 16.80 1.47 20.29
C ASP A 168 17.69 2.55 20.94
N GLU A 169 17.57 2.71 22.26
CA GLU A 169 18.47 3.54 23.04
C GLU A 169 19.87 2.96 22.82
N ASP A 170 20.66 3.65 22.00
CA ASP A 170 22.09 3.44 21.86
C ASP A 170 22.69 3.43 23.28
N ASP A 171 22.93 2.22 23.80
CA ASP A 171 23.62 1.98 25.06
C ASP A 171 25.04 2.52 24.89
N ASP A 172 25.26 3.76 25.35
CA ASP A 172 26.56 4.40 25.53
C ASP A 172 27.43 3.49 26.42
N TRP A 173 28.24 2.64 25.79
CA TRP A 173 29.28 1.87 26.46
C TRP A 173 30.45 2.79 26.84
N ASP A 174 30.33 3.47 27.98
CA ASP A 174 31.44 4.10 28.70
C ASP A 174 31.67 3.39 30.05
N GLU A 175 32.60 2.43 30.11
CA GLU A 175 33.61 2.29 31.19
C GLU A 175 34.76 1.31 30.83
#